data_AF-A0A951YFN1-F1
#
_entry.id   AF-A0A951YFN1-F1
#
_cell.length_a   1.000
_cell.length_b   1.000
_cell.length_c   1.000
_cell.angle_alpha   90.00
_cell.angle_beta   90.00
_cell.angle_gamma   90.00
#
_symmetry.space_group_name_H-M   'P 1'
#
loop_
_entity.id
_entity.type
_entity.pdbx_description
1 polymer ?
#
loop_
_entity_poly.entity_id
_entity_poly.type
_entity_poly.pdbx_seq_one_letter_code
_entity_poly.pdbx_strand_id
1 'polypeptide(L)' 'MRRAELFALALERATTYLDRLRPGWRAEGLSAPELTALLELWYLRTRFAYRLPLEAIVAALGSEPASSLPAERGDEPPDR' A
#
# COMPACT_ATOMS: atom_id res chain seq x y z
N MET A 1 5.51 -14.01 -17.36
CA MET A 1 4.93 -13.48 -16.11
C MET A 1 3.43 -13.43 -16.27
N ARG A 2 2.68 -14.13 -15.43
CA ARG A 2 1.21 -14.09 -15.37
C ARG A 2 0.76 -12.71 -14.88
N ARG A 3 -0.47 -12.29 -15.22
CA ARG A 3 -1.02 -10.98 -14.82
C ARG A 3 -0.96 -10.76 -13.30
N ALA A 4 -1.22 -11.80 -12.51
CA ALA A 4 -1.14 -11.76 -11.05
C ALA A 4 0.28 -11.49 -10.54
N GLU A 5 1.30 -12.15 -11.11
CA GLU A 5 2.71 -11.91 -10.75
C GLU A 5 3.13 -10.48 -11.08
N LEU A 6 2.70 -9.97 -12.24
CA LEU A 6 2.97 -8.58 -12.64
C LEU A 6 2.32 -7.58 -11.68
N PHE A 7 1.10 -7.88 -11.22
CA PHE A 7 0.39 -7.05 -10.25
C PHE A 7 1.06 -7.04 -8.88
N ALA A 8 1.49 -8.21 -8.38
CA ALA A 8 2.26 -8.31 -7.14
C ALA A 8 3.56 -7.50 -7.21
N LEU A 9 4.30 -7.61 -8.32
CA LEU A 9 5.50 -6.81 -8.55
C LEU A 9 5.18 -5.31 -8.58
N ALA A 10 4.09 -4.90 -9.23
CA ALA A 10 3.69 -3.50 -9.26
C ALA A 10 3.39 -2.96 -7.86
N LEU A 11 2.70 -3.73 -7.01
CA LEU A 11 2.43 -3.36 -5.62
C LEU A 11 3.70 -3.22 -4.79
N GLU A 12 4.63 -4.16 -4.89
CA GLU A 12 5.92 -4.11 -4.18
C GLU A 12 6.72 -2.84 -4.56
N ARG A 13 6.76 -2.54 -5.87
CA ARG A 13 7.50 -1.39 -6.39
C ARG A 13 6.83 -0.06 -6.07
N ALA A 14 5.50 0.01 -6.15
CA ALA A 14 4.73 1.19 -5.75
C ALA A 14 4.88 1.47 -4.24
N THR A 15 4.80 0.42 -3.42
CA THR A 15 5.07 0.47 -1.98
C THR A 15 6.46 1.03 -1.68
N THR A 16 7.49 0.45 -2.29
CA THR A 16 8.88 0.89 -2.11
C THR A 16 9.08 2.35 -2.52
N TYR A 17 8.37 2.78 -3.56
CA TYR A 17 8.40 4.17 -4.01
C TYR A 17 7.73 5.10 -2.99
N LEU A 18 6.55 4.75 -2.48
CA LEU A 18 5.83 5.53 -1.47
C LEU A 18 6.61 5.60 -0.15
N ASP A 19 7.21 4.50 0.32
CA ASP A 19 8.02 4.49 1.55
C ASP A 19 9.21 5.46 1.48
N ARG A 20 9.76 5.69 0.29
CA ARG A 20 10.84 6.67 0.05
C ARG A 20 10.33 8.09 -0.10
N LEU A 21 9.20 8.27 -0.76
CA LEU A 21 8.64 9.59 -1.06
C LEU A 21 7.97 10.22 0.15
N ARG A 22 7.22 9.42 0.91
CA ARG A 22 6.44 9.84 2.08
C ARG A 22 6.49 8.75 3.16
N PRO A 23 7.55 8.73 3.99
CA PRO A 23 7.66 7.78 5.09
C PRO A 23 6.45 7.86 6.02
N GLY A 24 5.84 6.73 6.35
CA GLY A 24 4.66 6.68 7.22
C GLY A 24 3.31 6.86 6.52
N TRP A 25 3.28 6.98 5.19
CA TRP A 25 2.04 7.20 4.41
C TRP A 25 0.89 6.23 4.72
N ARG A 26 1.18 5.00 5.15
CA ARG A 26 0.17 4.02 5.58
C ARG A 26 -0.60 4.45 6.82
N ALA A 27 0.10 5.02 7.81
CA ALA A 27 -0.51 5.51 9.04
C ALA A 27 -1.28 6.82 8.83
N GLU A 28 -0.89 7.60 7.81
CA GLU A 28 -1.57 8.83 7.44
C GLU A 28 -2.95 8.59 6.80
N GLY A 29 -3.23 7.36 6.33
CA GLY A 29 -4.54 7.00 5.80
C GLY A 29 -4.89 7.77 4.52
N LEU A 30 -3.94 7.86 3.58
CA LEU A 30 -4.11 8.63 2.34
C LEU A 30 -5.32 8.16 1.54
N SER A 31 -6.07 9.14 1.04
CA SER A 31 -7.19 8.89 0.15
C SER A 31 -6.72 8.37 -1.22
N ALA A 32 -7.60 7.69 -1.95
CA ALA A 32 -7.29 7.19 -3.29
C ALA A 32 -6.81 8.30 -4.27
N PRO A 33 -7.39 9.52 -4.29
CA PRO A 33 -6.86 10.64 -5.09
C PRO A 33 -5.43 11.03 -4.71
N GLU A 34 -5.10 11.06 -3.42
CA GLU A 34 -3.75 11.39 -2.96
C GLU A 34 -2.74 10.31 -3.35
N LEU A 35 -3.09 9.04 -3.19
CA LEU A 35 -2.27 7.92 -3.65
C LEU A 35 -2.06 7.95 -5.17
N THR A 36 -3.09 8.30 -5.92
CA THR A 36 -3.03 8.43 -7.38
C THR A 36 -2.03 9.51 -7.77
N ALA A 37 -2.14 10.71 -7.20
CA ALA A 37 -1.25 11.84 -7.49
C ALA A 37 0.22 11.51 -7.16
N LEU A 38 0.48 10.81 -6.06
CA LEU A 38 1.83 10.40 -5.68
C LEU A 38 2.41 9.36 -6.65
N LEU A 39 1.58 8.39 -7.08
CA LEU A 39 2.01 7.29 -7.94
C LEU A 39 2.03 7.62 -9.43
N GLU A 40 1.39 8.72 -9.86
CA GLU A 40 1.30 9.09 -11.28
C GLU A 40 2.68 9.20 -11.94
N LEU A 41 3.62 9.90 -11.31
CA LEU A 41 4.98 10.03 -11.84
C LEU A 41 5.73 8.70 -11.86
N TRP A 42 5.56 7.85 -10.83
CA TRP A 42 6.16 6.52 -10.81
C TRP A 42 5.61 5.64 -11.94
N TYR A 43 4.29 5.67 -12.13
CA TYR A 43 3.59 4.93 -13.16
C TYR A 43 4.08 5.35 -14.55
N LEU A 44 4.21 6.66 -14.80
CA LEU A 44 4.76 7.21 -16.04
C LEU A 44 6.23 6.84 -16.31
N ARG A 45 7.01 6.55 -15.26
CA ARG A 45 8.43 6.16 -15.41
C ARG A 45 8.63 4.65 -15.46
N THR A 46 7.61 3.87 -15.10
CA THR A 46 7.72 2.42 -14.93
C THR A 46 7.00 1.69 -16.07
N ARG A 47 7.73 1.41 -17.15
CA ARG A 47 7.17 0.90 -18.41
C ARG A 47 6.32 -0.37 -18.28
N PHE A 48 6.61 -1.25 -17.32
CA PHE A 48 5.81 -2.47 -17.14
C PHE A 48 4.48 -2.20 -16.43
N ALA A 49 4.40 -1.12 -15.63
CA ALA A 49 3.21 -0.74 -14.87
C ALA A 49 2.04 -0.40 -15.80
N TYR A 50 2.32 0.13 -17.01
CA TYR A 50 1.33 0.41 -18.05
C TYR A 50 0.47 -0.78 -18.50
N ARG A 51 0.86 -2.01 -18.15
CA ARG A 51 0.08 -3.21 -18.44
C ARG A 51 -1.02 -3.46 -17.40
N LEU A 52 -1.09 -2.63 -16.37
CA LEU A 52 -2.01 -2.72 -15.24
C LEU A 52 -2.72 -1.37 -15.05
N PRO A 53 -4.00 -1.33 -14.69
CA PRO A 53 -4.65 -0.07 -14.35
C PRO A 53 -4.06 0.52 -13.07
N LEU A 54 -3.73 1.82 -13.07
CA LEU A 54 -3.22 2.52 -11.88
C LEU A 54 -4.26 2.47 -10.76
N GLU A 55 -5.54 2.55 -11.10
CA GLU A 55 -6.64 2.51 -10.13
C GLU A 55 -6.68 1.18 -9.37
N ALA A 56 -6.33 0.07 -10.02
CA ALA A 56 -6.25 -1.24 -9.36
C ALA A 56 -5.09 -1.32 -8.36
N ILE A 57 -3.97 -0.66 -8.66
CA ILE A 57 -2.83 -0.57 -7.74
C ILE A 57 -3.20 0.31 -6.54
N VAL A 58 -3.81 1.46 -6.78
CA VAL A 58 -4.28 2.39 -5.74
C VAL A 58 -5.33 1.74 -4.83
N ALA A 59 -6.31 1.05 -5.42
CA ALA A 59 -7.34 0.35 -4.66
C ALA A 59 -6.75 -0.74 -3.75
N ALA A 60 -5.75 -1.50 -4.23
CA ALA A 60 -5.08 -2.50 -3.44
C ALA A 60 -4.25 -1.90 -2.29
N LEU A 61 -3.56 -0.78 -2.52
CA LEU A 61 -2.79 -0.07 -1.49
C LEU A 61 -3.70 0.55 -0.42
N GLY A 62 -4.86 1.09 -0.83
CA GLY A 62 -5.85 1.63 0.11
C GLY A 62 -6.68 0.56 0.84
N SER A 63 -6.64 -0.69 0.37
CA SER A 63 -7.32 -1.82 1.00
C SER A 63 -6.43 -2.61 1.95
N GLU A 64 -5.12 -2.30 2.04
CA GLU A 64 -4.31 -2.85 3.15
C GLU A 64 -4.96 -2.37 4.45
N PRO A 65 -5.57 -3.25 5.26
CA PRO A 65 -5.94 -2.85 6.60
C PRO A 65 -4.62 -2.43 7.25
N ALA A 66 -4.57 -1.22 7.82
CA ALA A 66 -3.49 -0.83 8.72
C ALA A 66 -3.22 -2.02 9.62
N SER A 67 -2.10 -2.71 9.39
CA SER A 67 -1.89 -4.08 9.87
C SER A 67 -2.25 -4.11 11.35
N SER A 68 -3.38 -4.76 11.65
CA SER A 68 -3.84 -4.91 13.01
C SER A 68 -2.77 -5.71 13.70
N LEU A 69 -1.98 -5.04 14.53
CA LEU A 69 -1.31 -5.68 15.64
C LEU A 69 -2.36 -6.59 16.29
N PRO A 70 -2.07 -7.89 16.52
CA PRO A 70 -2.98 -8.69 17.30
C PRO A 70 -3.09 -7.99 18.66
N ALA A 71 -4.29 -7.49 18.96
CA ALA A 71 -4.67 -7.15 20.31
C ALA A 71 -4.63 -8.46 21.08
N GLU A 72 -3.49 -8.75 21.71
CA GLU A 72 -3.40 -9.81 22.70
C GLU A 72 -4.33 -9.40 23.85
N ARG A 73 -5.52 -10.02 23.82
CA ARG A 73 -6.45 -10.04 24.93
C ARG A 73 -5.76 -10.68 26.13
N GLY A 74 -5.77 -9.98 27.25
CA GLY A 74 -5.31 -10.47 28.55
C GLY A 74 -5.65 -9.48 29.64
N ASP A 75 -6.96 -9.28 29.85
CA ASP A 75 -7.53 -8.66 31.04
C ASP A 75 -7.22 -9.58 32.24
N GLU A 76 -6.44 -9.13 33.22
CA GLU A 76 -6.52 -9.63 34.60
C GLU A 76 -6.09 -8.51 35.58
N PRO A 77 -7.00 -7.96 36.41
CA PRO A 77 -6.69 -7.00 37.46
C PRO A 77 -6.10 -7.70 38.71
N PRO A 78 -5.54 -6.95 39.68
CA PRO A 78 -4.54 -7.47 40.61
C PRO A 78 -5.17 -8.21 41.79
N ASP A 79 -4.54 -9.31 42.21
CA ASP A 79 -4.77 -9.94 43.50
C ASP A 79 -3.51 -9.74 44.36
N ARG A 80 -3.55 -8.76 45.28
CA ARG A 80 -2.81 -8.71 46.55
C ARG A 80 -3.26 -7.56 47.44
#